data_AF-A0A3C1N5L9-F1
#
_entry.id   AF-A0A3C1N5L9-F1
#
_cell.length_a   1.000
_cell.length_b   1.000
_cell.length_c   1.000
_cell.angle_alpha   90.00
_cell.angle_beta   90.00
_cell.angle_gamma   90.00
#
_symmetry.space_group_name_H-M   'P 1'
#
loop_
_entity.id
_entity.type
_entity.pdbx_description
1 polymer ?
#
loop_
_entity_poly.entity_id
_entity_poly.type
_entity_poly.pdbx_seq_one_letter_code
_entity_poly.pdbx_strand_id
1 'polypeptide(L)'
;MNKEIDSAALSPSPMLVDLDRANDTMRRHGIDLLVGSRDSNLYYLSGHAPDSVLNHFFDTWSAALLPHNQDPPPCLITSEYDVAYLATHPTWMPEVRLFGSEWSSAAGLLKKISDGEGVHTELRPRLARIYQQSLSTREA
;
A
#
# COMPACT_ATOMS: atom_id res chain seq x y z
N MET A 1 28.91 17.52 -13.36
CA MET A 1 27.87 18.28 -12.65
C MET A 1 26.59 17.45 -12.73
N ASN A 2 26.53 16.43 -11.87
CA ASN A 2 25.33 15.59 -11.77
C ASN A 2 24.28 16.47 -11.10
N LYS A 3 23.23 16.81 -11.84
CA LYS A 3 22.01 17.30 -11.21
C LYS A 3 21.64 16.23 -10.20
N GLU A 4 21.69 16.56 -8.92
CA GLU A 4 20.87 15.88 -7.92
C GLU A 4 19.47 15.88 -8.53
N ILE A 5 19.03 14.71 -8.97
CA ILE A 5 17.62 14.50 -9.27
C ILE A 5 17.01 14.59 -7.89
N ASP A 6 16.54 15.80 -7.59
CA ASP A 6 15.69 16.09 -6.45
C ASP A 6 14.67 14.96 -6.43
N SER A 7 14.80 14.09 -5.44
CA SER A 7 13.94 12.95 -5.21
C SER A 7 12.58 13.53 -4.86
N ALA A 8 11.86 14.00 -5.88
CA ALA A 8 10.59 14.67 -5.71
C ALA A 8 9.75 13.70 -4.91
N ALA A 9 9.51 14.07 -3.64
CA ALA A 9 8.72 13.27 -2.75
C ALA A 9 7.33 13.18 -3.39
N LEU A 10 7.10 12.10 -4.15
CA LEU A 10 5.80 11.84 -4.76
C LEU A 10 4.77 11.97 -3.64
N SER A 11 3.84 12.90 -3.84
CA SER A 11 2.79 13.16 -2.88
C SER A 11 1.88 11.94 -2.85
N PRO A 12 1.39 11.53 -1.67
CA PRO A 12 0.40 10.46 -1.59
C PRO A 12 -0.85 10.82 -2.39
N SER A 13 -1.54 9.80 -2.87
CA SER A 13 -2.87 9.92 -3.45
C SER A 13 -3.75 10.74 -2.50
N PRO A 14 -4.56 11.68 -3.02
CA PRO A 14 -5.49 12.44 -2.20
C PRO A 14 -6.36 11.52 -1.36
N MET A 15 -6.61 11.91 -0.11
CA MET A 15 -7.55 11.21 0.76
C MET A 15 -8.98 11.48 0.25
N LEU A 16 -9.55 10.51 -0.47
CA LEU A 16 -10.90 10.61 -1.02
C LEU A 16 -11.96 10.30 0.05
N VAL A 17 -11.61 9.48 1.05
CA VAL A 17 -12.50 9.16 2.14
C VAL A 17 -12.82 10.39 2.98
N ASP A 18 -14.11 10.59 3.25
CA ASP A 18 -14.60 11.53 4.23
C ASP A 18 -14.54 10.84 5.61
N LEU A 19 -13.47 11.13 6.37
CA LEU A 19 -13.21 10.49 7.65
C LEU A 19 -14.30 10.82 8.69
N ASP A 20 -14.83 12.04 8.69
CA ASP A 20 -15.87 12.45 9.63
C ASP A 20 -17.15 11.64 9.38
N ARG A 21 -17.53 11.51 8.10
CA ARG A 21 -18.69 10.70 7.71
C ARG A 21 -18.47 9.21 7.99
N ALA A 22 -17.26 8.70 7.74
CA ALA A 22 -16.93 7.31 8.01
C ALA A 22 -17.01 7.01 9.51
N ASN A 23 -16.37 7.83 10.34
CA ASN A 23 -16.37 7.69 11.80
C ASN A 23 -17.78 7.84 12.40
N ASP A 24 -18.58 8.81 11.94
CA ASP A 24 -19.99 8.94 12.37
C ASP A 24 -20.80 7.68 12.05
N THR A 25 -20.66 7.16 10.83
CA THR A 25 -21.35 5.94 10.40
C THR A 25 -20.93 4.75 11.26
N MET A 26 -19.61 4.57 11.45
CA MET A 26 -19.06 3.49 12.27
C MET A 26 -19.58 3.56 13.71
N ARG A 27 -19.56 4.75 14.33
CA ARG A 27 -20.10 4.99 15.66
C ARG A 27 -21.60 4.68 15.77
N ARG A 28 -22.41 5.16 14.83
CA ARG A 28 -23.87 4.93 14.83
C ARG A 28 -24.24 3.46 14.73
N HIS A 29 -23.40 2.66 14.09
CA HIS A 29 -23.65 1.24 13.84
C HIS A 29 -22.81 0.29 14.71
N GLY A 30 -21.97 0.80 15.60
CA GLY A 30 -21.08 -0.04 16.42
C GLY A 30 -20.09 -0.85 15.58
N ILE A 31 -19.54 -0.24 14.52
CA ILE A 31 -18.57 -0.87 13.62
C ILE A 31 -17.16 -0.42 14.03
N ASP A 32 -16.27 -1.38 14.27
CA ASP A 32 -14.89 -1.09 14.67
C ASP A 32 -13.93 -0.94 13.48
N LEU A 33 -14.27 -1.54 12.33
CA LEU A 33 -13.41 -1.57 11.14
C LEU A 33 -14.22 -1.55 9.84
N LEU A 34 -13.84 -0.68 8.91
CA LEU A 34 -14.25 -0.76 7.52
C LEU A 34 -13.18 -1.47 6.69
N VAL A 35 -13.62 -2.42 5.85
CA VAL A 35 -12.76 -3.15 4.91
C VAL A 35 -13.23 -2.86 3.49
N GLY A 36 -12.41 -2.16 2.70
CA GLY A 36 -12.67 -1.88 1.29
C GLY A 36 -11.81 -2.75 0.38
N SER A 37 -12.39 -3.82 -0.16
CA SER A 37 -11.70 -4.74 -1.08
C SER A 37 -12.27 -4.76 -2.50
N ARG A 38 -13.47 -4.21 -2.71
CA ARG A 38 -14.03 -3.98 -4.05
C ARG A 38 -13.45 -2.70 -4.62
N ASP A 39 -13.19 -2.65 -5.92
CA ASP A 39 -12.41 -1.61 -6.59
C ASP A 39 -12.80 -0.18 -6.20
N SER A 40 -14.11 0.15 -6.24
CA SER A 40 -14.59 1.48 -5.86
C SER A 40 -14.36 1.80 -4.39
N ASN A 41 -14.53 0.82 -3.51
CA ASN A 41 -14.36 0.99 -2.06
C ASN A 41 -12.86 1.04 -1.69
N LEU A 42 -12.05 0.19 -2.31
CA LEU A 42 -10.59 0.18 -2.16
C LEU A 42 -10.02 1.52 -2.61
N TYR A 43 -10.38 1.98 -3.81
CA TYR A 43 -9.92 3.26 -4.33
C TYR A 43 -10.42 4.43 -3.47
N TYR A 44 -11.70 4.44 -3.07
CA TYR A 44 -12.24 5.49 -2.22
C TYR A 44 -11.55 5.57 -0.85
N LEU A 45 -11.29 4.42 -0.22
CA LEU A 45 -10.66 4.40 1.10
C LEU A 45 -9.15 4.68 1.05
N SER A 46 -8.42 4.18 0.04
CA SER A 46 -6.94 4.20 0.05
C SER A 46 -6.28 5.02 -1.06
N GLY A 47 -7.01 5.39 -2.11
CA GLY A 47 -6.42 5.94 -3.33
C GLY A 47 -5.56 4.95 -4.13
N HIS A 48 -5.64 3.65 -3.81
CA HIS A 48 -4.91 2.57 -4.49
C HIS A 48 -5.74 1.99 -5.63
N ALA A 49 -5.23 2.06 -6.87
CA ALA A 49 -5.87 1.49 -8.06
C ALA A 49 -4.84 1.06 -9.12
N PRO A 50 -3.99 0.06 -8.82
CA PRO A 50 -3.12 -0.55 -9.83
C PRO A 50 -3.96 -1.33 -10.86
N ASP A 51 -3.40 -1.54 -12.06
CA ASP A 51 -4.04 -2.32 -13.12
C ASP A 51 -4.40 -3.75 -12.68
N SER A 52 -3.65 -4.32 -11.74
CA SER A 52 -3.93 -5.64 -11.15
C SER A 52 -5.28 -5.69 -10.43
N VAL A 53 -5.65 -4.63 -9.69
CA VAL A 53 -6.97 -4.47 -9.07
C VAL A 53 -8.04 -4.26 -10.14
N LEU A 54 -7.75 -3.43 -11.15
CA LEU A 54 -8.71 -3.09 -12.21
C LEU A 54 -8.96 -4.22 -13.23
N ASN A 55 -8.11 -5.24 -13.24
CA ASN A 55 -8.28 -6.43 -14.10
C ASN A 55 -9.32 -7.42 -13.57
N HIS A 56 -9.95 -7.15 -12.43
CA HIS A 56 -11.03 -7.95 -11.84
C HIS A 56 -10.71 -9.45 -11.74
N PHE A 57 -9.52 -9.78 -11.21
CA PHE A 57 -9.20 -11.17 -10.86
C PHE A 57 -10.24 -11.73 -9.88
N PHE A 58 -10.43 -13.06 -9.90
CA PHE A 58 -11.40 -13.73 -9.02
C PHE A 58 -11.08 -13.56 -7.54
N ASP A 59 -9.81 -13.38 -7.19
CA ASP A 59 -9.34 -13.25 -5.82
C ASP A 59 -9.27 -11.78 -5.37
N THR A 60 -9.46 -11.56 -4.07
CA THR A 60 -9.26 -10.23 -3.48
C THR A 60 -7.77 -9.88 -3.51
N TRP A 61 -7.42 -8.95 -4.40
CA TRP A 61 -6.02 -8.57 -4.64
C TRP A 61 -5.48 -7.58 -3.61
N SER A 62 -6.36 -6.79 -2.99
CA SER A 62 -5.98 -5.74 -2.02
C SER A 62 -7.16 -5.38 -1.12
N ALA A 63 -6.88 -4.84 0.05
CA ALA A 63 -7.88 -4.34 0.97
C ALA A 63 -7.38 -3.10 1.72
N ALA A 64 -8.21 -2.07 1.74
CA ALA A 64 -8.06 -0.92 2.61
C ALA A 64 -8.74 -1.19 3.95
N LEU A 65 -7.99 -1.06 5.04
CA LEU A 65 -8.45 -1.22 6.42
C LEU A 65 -8.54 0.16 7.06
N LEU A 66 -9.75 0.58 7.43
CA LEU A 66 -10.00 1.85 8.11
C LEU A 66 -10.63 1.58 9.49
N PRO A 67 -9.82 1.52 10.55
CA PRO A 67 -10.31 1.41 11.92
C PRO A 67 -11.09 2.65 12.36
N HIS A 68 -12.04 2.46 13.27
CA HIS A 68 -12.78 3.55 13.91
C HIS A 68 -11.80 4.49 14.63
N ASN A 69 -12.00 5.80 14.51
CA ASN A 69 -11.11 6.83 15.07
C ASN A 69 -9.64 6.72 14.63
N GLN A 70 -9.32 5.84 13.67
CA GLN A 70 -7.98 5.64 13.13
C GLN A 70 -6.96 5.23 14.20
N ASP A 71 -7.42 4.50 15.24
CA ASP A 71 -6.59 3.86 16.25
C ASP A 71 -6.97 2.36 16.36
N PRO A 72 -6.18 1.43 15.78
CA PRO A 72 -4.86 1.63 15.18
C PRO A 72 -4.90 2.40 13.82
N PRO A 73 -3.73 2.82 13.28
CA PRO A 73 -3.68 3.58 12.04
C PRO A 73 -4.27 2.82 10.82
N PRO A 74 -4.82 3.55 9.82
CA PRO A 74 -5.29 2.94 8.58
C PRO A 74 -4.19 2.18 7.85
N CYS A 75 -4.56 1.06 7.24
CA CYS A 75 -3.62 0.14 6.62
C CYS A 75 -4.09 -0.32 5.24
N LEU A 76 -3.19 -0.29 4.26
CA LEU A 76 -3.37 -0.95 2.97
C LEU A 76 -2.71 -2.33 3.00
N ILE A 77 -3.48 -3.38 2.78
CA ILE A 77 -2.96 -4.71 2.46
C ILE A 77 -2.99 -4.86 0.94
N THR A 78 -1.85 -5.16 0.33
CA THR A 78 -1.75 -5.33 -1.14
C THR A 78 -0.74 -6.41 -1.52
N SER A 79 -0.79 -6.82 -2.78
CA SER A 79 0.14 -7.81 -3.31
C SER A 79 1.52 -7.22 -3.50
N GLU A 80 2.56 -8.03 -3.30
CA GLU A 80 3.94 -7.66 -3.65
C GLU A 80 4.14 -7.30 -5.14
N TYR A 81 3.22 -7.73 -6.02
CA TYR A 81 3.22 -7.31 -7.43
C TYR A 81 2.90 -5.82 -7.62
N ASP A 82 2.24 -5.17 -6.67
CA ASP A 82 1.80 -3.77 -6.79
C ASP A 82 2.78 -2.78 -6.17
N VAL A 83 3.93 -3.25 -5.67
CA VAL A 83 4.92 -2.42 -4.99
C VAL A 83 5.50 -1.35 -5.91
N ALA A 84 5.66 -1.66 -7.21
CA ALA A 84 6.10 -0.67 -8.20
C ALA A 84 5.07 0.45 -8.40
N TYR A 85 3.78 0.10 -8.45
CA TYR A 85 2.70 1.07 -8.48
C TYR A 85 2.74 1.92 -7.21
N LEU A 86 2.81 1.31 -6.03
CA LEU A 86 2.82 2.02 -4.77
C LEU A 86 4.05 2.95 -4.60
N ALA A 87 5.21 2.57 -5.13
CA ALA A 87 6.40 3.42 -5.11
C ALA A 87 6.26 4.69 -5.97
N THR A 88 5.36 4.68 -6.95
CA THR A 88 5.09 5.80 -7.86
C THR A 88 3.77 6.54 -7.55
N HIS A 89 2.82 5.86 -6.92
CA HIS A 89 1.50 6.34 -6.52
C HIS A 89 1.24 5.94 -5.06
N PRO A 90 1.93 6.58 -4.11
CA PRO A 90 1.83 6.22 -2.70
C PRO A 90 0.40 6.42 -2.17
N THR A 91 -0.08 5.53 -1.32
CA THR A 91 -1.35 5.75 -0.59
C THR A 91 -1.17 6.81 0.49
N TRP A 92 -2.26 7.47 0.89
CA TRP A 92 -2.28 8.33 2.07
C TRP A 92 -2.25 7.53 3.39
N MET A 93 -2.60 6.23 3.34
CA MET A 93 -2.60 5.38 4.52
C MET A 93 -1.17 5.20 5.06
N PRO A 94 -0.94 5.41 6.37
CA PRO A 94 0.40 5.39 6.94
C PRO A 94 1.02 3.98 6.97
N GLU A 95 0.20 2.94 7.00
CA GLU A 95 0.64 1.56 7.06
C GLU A 95 0.37 0.84 5.73
N VAL A 96 1.38 0.10 5.25
CA VAL A 96 1.26 -0.80 4.11
C VAL A 96 1.78 -2.17 4.52
N ARG A 97 1.03 -3.21 4.16
CA ARG A 97 1.42 -4.61 4.35
C ARG A 97 1.33 -5.35 3.03
N LEU A 98 2.40 -6.07 2.71
CA LEU A 98 2.49 -6.86 1.50
C LEU A 98 2.18 -8.32 1.81
N PHE A 99 1.32 -8.93 1.01
CA PHE A 99 1.18 -10.39 0.95
C PHE A 99 1.75 -10.91 -0.37
N GLY A 100 2.15 -12.17 -0.35
CA GLY A 100 2.84 -12.82 -1.44
C GLY A 100 3.49 -14.11 -0.95
N SER A 101 4.45 -14.61 -1.71
CA SER A 101 5.17 -15.82 -1.31
C SER A 101 6.65 -15.67 -1.61
N GLU A 102 7.52 -16.18 -0.72
CA GLU A 102 8.98 -16.02 -0.85
C GLU A 102 9.55 -16.59 -2.15
N TRP A 103 8.89 -17.60 -2.71
CA TRP A 103 9.26 -18.22 -3.98
C TRP A 103 8.73 -17.48 -5.21
N SER A 104 7.98 -16.39 -5.05
CA SER A 104 7.52 -15.61 -6.19
C SER A 104 8.68 -14.82 -6.80
N SER A 105 8.61 -14.57 -8.10
CA SER A 105 9.60 -13.73 -8.78
C SER A 105 9.60 -12.30 -8.24
N ALA A 106 8.44 -11.79 -7.79
CA ALA A 106 8.32 -10.49 -7.16
C ALA A 106 9.02 -10.44 -5.80
N ALA A 107 8.81 -11.42 -4.93
CA ALA A 107 9.48 -11.52 -3.63
C ALA A 107 11.01 -11.60 -3.80
N GLY A 108 11.47 -12.44 -4.72
CA GLY A 108 12.90 -12.59 -5.03
C GLY A 108 13.52 -11.29 -5.55
N LEU A 109 12.82 -10.53 -6.39
CA LEU A 109 13.26 -9.23 -6.87
C LEU A 109 13.32 -8.20 -5.74
N LEU A 110 12.28 -8.11 -4.92
CA LEU A 110 12.21 -7.17 -3.79
C LEU A 110 13.32 -7.44 -2.76
N LYS A 111 13.61 -8.72 -2.48
CA LYS A 111 14.74 -9.12 -1.64
C LYS A 111 16.07 -8.64 -2.21
N LYS A 112 16.36 -8.91 -3.49
CA LYS A 112 17.59 -8.42 -4.15
C LYS A 112 17.71 -6.89 -4.11
N ILE A 113 16.60 -6.19 -4.35
CA ILE A 113 16.54 -4.73 -4.25
C ILE A 113 16.92 -4.27 -2.85
N SER A 114 16.34 -4.89 -1.82
CA SER A 114 16.62 -4.61 -0.42
C SER A 114 18.05 -4.93 -0.01
N ASP A 115 18.65 -5.99 -0.57
CA ASP A 115 20.02 -6.44 -0.27
C ASP A 115 21.09 -5.62 -1.01
N GLY A 116 20.69 -4.66 -1.86
CA GLY A 116 21.65 -3.82 -2.60
C GLY A 116 22.07 -4.40 -3.96
N GLU A 117 21.49 -5.50 -4.43
CA GLU A 117 21.79 -6.12 -5.73
C GLU A 117 21.03 -5.49 -6.92
N GLY A 118 21.67 -5.40 -8.09
CA GLY A 118 21.03 -4.96 -9.35
C GLY A 118 21.20 -3.48 -9.68
N VAL A 119 20.43 -2.98 -10.65
CA VAL A 119 20.57 -1.62 -11.20
C VAL A 119 20.09 -0.56 -10.20
N HIS A 120 20.91 0.47 -9.99
CA HIS A 120 20.53 1.61 -9.16
C HIS A 120 19.58 2.53 -9.90
N THR A 121 18.42 2.79 -9.30
CA THR A 121 17.41 3.74 -9.77
C THR A 121 16.92 4.58 -8.61
N GLU A 122 16.35 5.75 -8.91
CA GLU A 122 15.77 6.66 -7.91
C GLU A 122 14.61 6.03 -7.11
N LEU A 123 13.96 4.99 -7.65
CA LEU A 123 12.86 4.29 -6.98
C LEU A 123 13.35 3.24 -5.98
N ARG A 124 14.61 2.81 -6.07
CA ARG A 124 15.17 1.71 -5.29
C ARG A 124 15.01 1.90 -3.77
N PRO A 125 15.35 3.07 -3.17
CA PRO A 125 15.18 3.26 -1.73
C PRO A 125 13.72 3.15 -1.28
N ARG A 126 12.77 3.58 -2.11
CA ARG A 126 11.33 3.47 -1.82
C ARG A 126 10.84 2.03 -1.87
N LEU A 127 11.21 1.29 -2.91
CA LEU A 127 10.87 -0.14 -3.03
C LEU A 127 11.39 -0.94 -1.83
N ALA A 128 12.65 -0.70 -1.45
CA ALA A 128 13.27 -1.35 -0.28
C ALA A 128 12.53 -1.00 1.02
N ARG A 129 12.19 0.29 1.23
CA ARG A 129 11.45 0.73 2.42
C ARG A 129 10.09 0.06 2.55
N ILE A 130 9.29 0.06 1.48
CA ILE A 130 7.95 -0.56 1.46
C ILE A 130 8.06 -2.07 1.78
N TYR A 131 9.04 -2.74 1.18
CA TYR A 131 9.27 -4.17 1.44
C TYR A 131 9.67 -4.42 2.90
N GLN A 132 10.63 -3.68 3.45
CA GLN A 132 11.09 -3.85 4.83
C GLN A 132 9.99 -3.60 5.87
N GLN A 133 9.14 -2.58 5.66
CA GLN A 133 7.97 -2.31 6.52
C GLN A 133 6.99 -3.50 6.57
N SER A 134 6.93 -4.30 5.50
CA SER A 134 6.06 -5.48 5.44
C SER A 134 6.67 -6.75 6.05
N LEU A 135 8.00 -6.83 6.17
CA LEU A 135 8.70 -8.01 6.69
C LEU A 135 8.69 -8.08 8.22
N SER A 136 8.76 -6.94 8.90
CA SER A 136 8.88 -6.83 10.37
C SER A 136 7.70 -7.41 11.17
N THR A 137 6.70 -7.99 10.52
CA THR A 137 5.51 -8.59 11.15
C THR A 137 5.17 -9.98 10.63
N ARG A 138 5.99 -10.57 9.74
CA ARG A 138 5.80 -11.96 9.26
C ARG A 138 6.37 -13.02 10.23
N GLU A 139 7.18 -12.60 11.19
CA GLU A 139 7.82 -13.46 12.20
C GLU A 139 7.07 -13.49 13.56
N ALA A 140 5.86 -12.92 13.64
CA ALA A 140 5.04 -12.90 14.86
C ALA A 140 3.93 -13.96 14.84
#